data_AF-A0A257VTM0-F1
#
_entry.id   AF-A0A257VTM0-F1
#
_cell.length_a   1.000
_cell.length_b   1.000
_cell.length_c   1.000
_cell.angle_alpha   90.00
_cell.angle_beta   90.00
_cell.angle_gamma   90.00
#
_symmetry.space_group_name_H-M   'P 1'
#
loop_
_entity.id
_entity.type
_entity.pdbx_description
1 polymer ?
#
loop_
_entity_poly.entity_id
_entity_poly.type
_entity_poly.pdbx_seq_one_letter_code
_entity_poly.pdbx_strand_id
1 'polypeptide(L)' 'MKLLVFSDIHNDKKALEKLMAIEADAYVCAGDLVSWARGLDAMGEILKPRADRMYVLPGNHESEADIVAFCSRFGF' A
#
# COMPACT_ATOMS: atom_id res chain seq x y z
N MET A 1 10.90 5.77 -17.30
CA MET A 1 10.38 4.88 -16.24
C MET A 1 10.48 5.61 -14.91
N LYS A 2 9.37 5.77 -14.20
CA LYS A 2 9.24 6.42 -12.90
C LYS A 2 8.65 5.42 -11.91
N LEU A 3 9.30 5.28 -10.77
CA LEU A 3 8.80 4.48 -9.65
C LEU A 3 8.39 5.43 -8.53
N LEU A 4 7.20 5.22 -7.96
CA LEU A 4 6.81 5.85 -6.71
C LEU A 4 6.98 4.83 -5.58
N VAL A 5 8.00 5.02 -4.76
CA VAL A 5 8.28 4.19 -3.58
C VAL A 5 7.91 4.98 -2.34
N PHE A 6 7.14 4.36 -1.44
CA PHE A 6 6.67 4.98 -0.20
C PHE A 6 6.62 3.95 0.93
N SER A 7 6.71 4.40 2.18
CA SER A 7 6.78 3.60 3.40
C SER A 7 6.18 4.38 4.55
N ASP A 8 5.91 3.72 5.68
CA ASP A 8 5.57 4.35 6.96
C ASP A 8 4.33 5.26 6.89
N ILE A 9 3.30 4.80 6.18
CA ILE A 9 2.03 5.52 6.05
C ILE A 9 1.25 5.49 7.37
N HIS A 10 1.35 4.40 8.13
CA HIS A 10 0.71 4.26 9.45
C HIS A 10 -0.76 4.74 9.48
N ASN A 11 -1.57 4.27 8.53
CA ASN A 11 -2.98 4.64 8.40
C ASN A 11 -3.28 6.10 8.01
N ASP A 12 -2.30 6.93 7.64
CA ASP A 12 -2.55 8.29 7.14
C ASP A 12 -3.14 8.25 5.73
N LYS A 13 -4.48 8.18 5.68
CA LYS A 13 -5.27 8.19 4.44
C LYS A 13 -4.97 9.40 3.57
N LYS A 14 -4.78 10.59 4.18
CA LYS A 14 -4.56 11.83 3.43
C LYS A 14 -3.19 11.83 2.76
N ALA A 15 -2.18 11.31 3.45
CA ALA A 15 -0.87 11.12 2.85
C ALA A 15 -0.95 10.11 1.70
N LEU A 16 -1.64 8.98 1.91
CA LEU A 16 -1.79 7.95 0.88
C LEU A 16 -2.54 8.44 -0.36
N GLU A 17 -3.64 9.19 -0.19
CA GLU A 17 -4.40 9.80 -1.28
C GLU A 17 -3.52 10.76 -2.11
N LYS A 18 -2.68 11.58 -1.45
CA LYS A 18 -1.73 12.46 -2.14
C LYS A 18 -0.71 11.67 -2.95
N LEU A 19 -0.22 10.54 -2.43
CA LEU A 19 0.70 9.67 -3.16
C LEU A 19 0.02 9.01 -4.36
N MET A 20 -1.22 8.53 -4.22
CA MET A 20 -1.96 7.91 -5.32
C MET A 20 -2.36 8.89 -6.44
N ALA A 21 -2.42 10.19 -6.12
CA ALA A 21 -2.57 11.26 -7.10
C ALA A 21 -1.30 11.50 -7.96
N ILE A 22 -0.13 11.02 -7.54
CA ILE A 22 1.10 11.10 -8.33
C ILE A 22 1.09 9.98 -9.39
N GLU A 23 1.36 10.35 -10.64
CA GLU A 23 1.48 9.39 -11.73
C GLU A 23 2.89 8.78 -11.82
N ALA A 24 2.96 7.45 -11.77
CA ALA A 24 4.19 6.67 -11.92
C ALA A 24 3.92 5.42 -12.76
N ASP A 25 4.98 4.81 -13.30
CA ASP A 25 4.89 3.57 -14.08
C ASP A 25 4.72 2.34 -13.16
N ALA A 26 5.24 2.40 -11.94
CA ALA A 26 4.99 1.41 -10.88
C ALA A 26 5.03 2.05 -9.49
N TYR A 27 4.37 1.39 -8.53
CA TYR A 27 4.17 1.85 -7.17
C TYR A 27 4.68 0.77 -6.21
N VAL A 28 5.43 1.15 -5.20
CA VAL A 28 5.98 0.22 -4.21
C VAL A 28 5.69 0.74 -2.81
N CYS A 29 4.84 0.03 -2.07
CA CYS A 29 4.66 0.19 -0.65
C CYS A 29 5.72 -0.66 0.07
N ALA A 30 6.71 0.00 0.68
CA ALA A 30 7.88 -0.62 1.29
C ALA A 30 7.71 -0.92 2.80
N GLY A 31 6.46 -1.16 3.24
CA GLY A 31 6.13 -1.53 4.61
C GLY A 31 5.40 -0.44 5.40
N ASP A 32 4.82 -0.86 6.52
CA ASP A 32 4.14 -0.01 7.50
C ASP A 32 3.05 0.86 6.87
N LEU A 33 2.25 0.25 5.99
CA LEU A 33 1.05 0.86 5.41
C LEU A 33 0.04 1.18 6.52
N VAL A 34 -0.07 0.28 7.49
CA VAL A 34 -0.91 0.40 8.66
C VAL A 34 -0.14 0.11 9.94
N SER A 35 -0.67 0.60 11.06
CA SER A 35 -0.15 0.27 12.39
C SER A 35 -0.84 -0.97 12.95
N TRP A 36 -0.04 -1.92 13.44
CA TRP A 36 -0.51 -3.14 14.11
C TRP A 36 -1.52 -3.96 13.29
N ALA A 37 -1.29 -4.07 11.98
CA ALA A 37 -2.14 -4.74 10.99
C ALA A 37 -3.61 -4.25 10.92
N ARG A 38 -3.94 -3.09 11.50
CA ARG A 38 -5.32 -2.58 11.55
C ARG A 38 -5.60 -1.58 10.45
N GLY A 39 -6.66 -1.80 9.67
CA GLY A 39 -7.13 -0.82 8.68
C GLY A 39 -6.63 -1.04 7.26
N LEU A 40 -6.08 -2.23 6.95
CA LEU A 40 -5.63 -2.61 5.61
C LEU A 40 -6.76 -2.43 4.58
N ASP A 41 -7.99 -2.80 4.91
CA ASP A 41 -9.13 -2.66 3.98
C ASP A 41 -9.34 -1.22 3.50
N ALA A 42 -9.24 -0.25 4.42
CA ALA A 42 -9.40 1.14 4.07
C ALA A 42 -8.24 1.67 3.23
N MET A 43 -7.03 1.16 3.42
CA MET A 43 -5.86 1.52 2.59
C MET A 43 -5.96 0.86 1.21
N GLY A 44 -6.41 -0.39 1.14
CA GLY A 44 -6.62 -1.14 -0.09
C GLY A 44 -7.57 -0.43 -1.05
N GLU A 45 -8.68 0.12 -0.56
CA GLU A 45 -9.60 0.91 -1.40
C GLU A 45 -8.93 2.18 -1.99
N ILE A 46 -7.98 2.80 -1.27
CA ILE A 46 -7.22 3.96 -1.76
C ILE A 46 -6.19 3.53 -2.80
N LEU A 47 -5.56 2.36 -2.62
CA LEU A 47 -4.54 1.81 -3.55
C LEU A 47 -5.15 1.20 -4.82
N LYS A 48 -6.40 0.72 -4.76
CA LYS A 48 -7.11 -0.01 -5.82
C LYS A 48 -7.03 0.61 -7.21
N PRO A 49 -7.08 1.94 -7.42
CA PRO A 49 -6.93 2.53 -8.75
C PRO A 49 -5.57 2.29 -9.42
N ARG A 50 -4.56 1.81 -8.68
CA ARG A 50 -3.18 1.54 -9.14
C ARG A 50 -2.81 0.06 -9.02
N ALA A 51 -3.79 -0.82 -8.79
CA ALA A 51 -3.55 -2.19 -8.36
C ALA A 51 -2.70 -3.00 -9.34
N ASP A 52 -2.92 -2.81 -10.64
CA ASP A 52 -2.21 -3.46 -11.75
C ASP A 52 -0.70 -3.21 -11.80
N ARG A 53 -0.21 -2.25 -11.01
CA ARG A 53 1.19 -1.82 -10.95
C ARG A 53 1.67 -1.51 -9.54
N MET A 54 1.02 -2.10 -8.54
CA MET A 54 1.33 -1.94 -7.12
C MET A 54 2.11 -3.16 -6.60
N TYR A 55 3.19 -2.91 -5.88
CA TYR A 55 3.95 -3.92 -5.15
C TYR A 55 3.95 -3.57 -3.67
N VAL A 56 3.71 -4.55 -2.81
CA VAL A 56 3.59 -4.33 -1.37
C VAL A 56 4.54 -5.27 -0.63
N LEU A 57 5.34 -4.70 0.26
CA LEU A 57 6.23 -5.39 1.17
C LEU A 57 5.68 -5.21 2.60
N PRO A 58 5.79 -6.23 3.47
CA PRO A 58 5.46 -6.05 4.88
C PRO A 58 6.48 -5.14 5.58
N GLY A 59 6.00 -4.30 6.49
CA GLY A 59 6.84 -3.61 7.46
C GLY A 59 6.92 -4.37 8.79
N ASN A 60 7.31 -3.70 9.87
CA ASN A 60 7.30 -4.33 11.21
C ASN A 60 5.91 -4.33 11.87
N HIS A 61 4.96 -3.54 11.36
CA HIS A 61 3.59 -3.49 11.85
C HIS A 61 2.63 -4.44 11.13
N GLU A 62 3.07 -5.10 10.06
CA GLU A 62 2.31 -6.13 9.33
C GLU A 62 3.14 -7.42 9.23
N SER A 63 2.48 -8.58 9.26
CA SER A 63 3.15 -9.84 8.93
C SER A 63 3.14 -10.11 7.42
N GLU A 64 4.01 -11.01 6.96
CA GLU A 64 3.96 -11.54 5.59
C GLU A 64 2.56 -12.07 5.24
N ALA A 65 1.92 -12.80 6.16
CA ALA A 65 0.59 -13.36 5.97
C ALA A 65 -0.49 -12.27 5.82
N ASP A 66 -0.40 -11.17 6.58
CA ASP A 66 -1.31 -10.04 6.46
C ASP A 66 -1.22 -9.41 5.05
N ILE A 67 0.00 -9.20 4.56
CA ILE A 67 0.23 -8.62 3.23
C ILE A 67 -0.18 -9.57 2.11
N VAL A 68 0.11 -10.88 2.22
CA VAL A 68 -0.35 -11.87 1.22
C VAL A 68 -1.88 -11.88 1.12
N ALA A 69 -2.57 -11.89 2.26
CA ALA A 69 -4.04 -11.84 2.30
C ALA A 69 -4.59 -10.52 1.77
N PHE A 70 -3.91 -9.41 2.06
CA PHE A 70 -4.24 -8.08 1.56
C PHE A 70 -4.10 -7.99 0.03
N CYS A 71 -2.95 -8.37 -0.54
CA CYS A 71 -2.73 -8.38 -1.98
C CYS A 71 -3.74 -9.26 -2.72
N SER A 72 -3.97 -10.47 -2.20
CA SER A 72 -4.96 -11.40 -2.75
C SER A 72 -6.38 -10.81 -2.80
N ARG A 73 -6.74 -9.95 -1.83
CA ARG A 73 -8.06 -9.32 -1.73
C ARG A 73 -8.24 -8.16 -2.70
N PHE A 74 -7.20 -7.36 -2.92
CA PHE A 74 -7.28 -6.12 -3.68
C PHE A 74 -6.72 -6.19 -5.10
N GLY A 75 -6.08 -7.31 -5.47
CA GLY A 75 -5.57 -7.55 -6.82
C GLY A 75 -4.23 -6.89 -7.10
N PHE A 76 -3.37 -6.83 -6.08
CA PHE A 76 -1.95 -6.50 -6.22
C PHE A 76 -1.13 -7.77 -6.44
#